data_AF-A0A6I2RBX0-F1
#
_entry.id   AF-A0A6I2RBX0-F1
#
_cell.length_a   1.000
_cell.length_b   1.000
_cell.length_c   1.000
_cell.angle_alpha   90.00
_cell.angle_beta   90.00
_cell.angle_gamma   90.00
#
_symmetry.space_group_name_H-M   'P 1'
#
loop_
_entity.id
_entity.type
_entity.pdbx_description
1 polymer ?
#
loop_
_entity_poly.entity_id
_entity_poly.type
_entity_poly.pdbx_seq_one_letter_code
_entity_poly.pdbx_strand_id
1 'polypeptide(L)'
;MQKNRYQEMRERHQAEVNDFPLMFAFDARQFAEGLRRLGLRSSDKDKVCALPGTGGFCRKSDLPALKGMFARHHRELQEAIGADPTGRGFIYEMFRTELSNHEYAYTQDVSETLDCLGITQQMLEAVPQLQTGLALACRSLLKHA
;
A
#
# COMPACT_ATOMS: atom_id res chain seq x y z
N MET A 1 18.62 4.56 11.86
CA MET A 1 17.86 5.69 11.29
C MET A 1 16.53 5.75 12.01
N GLN A 2 16.10 6.90 12.51
CA GLN A 2 14.78 7.04 13.14
C GLN A 2 13.71 6.88 12.05
N LYS A 3 12.68 6.05 12.30
CA LYS A 3 11.56 5.88 11.37
C LYS A 3 10.72 7.14 11.37
N ASN A 4 10.23 7.51 10.19
CA ASN A 4 9.33 8.63 10.04
C ASN A 4 7.87 8.19 10.31
N ARG A 5 6.95 9.15 10.49
CA ARG A 5 5.56 8.84 10.87
C ARG A 5 4.82 8.01 9.82
N TYR A 6 5.14 8.23 8.54
CA TYR A 6 4.60 7.44 7.45
C TYR A 6 5.09 5.99 7.51
N GLN A 7 6.38 5.76 7.74
CA GLN A 7 6.96 4.43 7.88
C GLN A 7 6.37 3.67 9.07
N GLU A 8 6.20 4.33 10.22
CA GLU A 8 5.53 3.73 11.39
C GLU A 8 4.10 3.29 11.07
N MET A 9 3.32 4.11 10.37
CA MET A 9 1.98 3.75 9.91
C MET A 9 2.00 2.57 8.94
N ARG A 10 2.89 2.59 7.94
CA ARG A 10 3.00 1.53 6.93
C ARG A 10 3.40 0.19 7.54
N GLU A 11 4.28 0.20 8.54
CA GLU A 11 4.65 -1.03 9.24
C GLU A 11 3.49 -1.63 10.04
N ARG A 12 2.68 -0.80 10.71
CA ARG A 12 1.46 -1.28 11.37
C ARG A 12 0.49 -1.91 10.37
N HIS A 13 0.26 -1.23 9.23
CA HIS A 13 -0.61 -1.75 8.17
C HIS A 13 -0.06 -3.05 7.57
N GLN A 14 1.24 -3.11 7.33
CA GLN A 14 1.90 -4.32 6.82
C GLN A 14 1.82 -5.47 7.82
N ALA A 15 1.94 -5.21 9.11
CA ALA A 15 1.76 -6.23 10.15
C ALA A 15 0.32 -6.78 10.14
N GLU A 16 -0.69 -5.92 10.05
CA GLU A 16 -2.09 -6.37 9.92
C GLU A 16 -2.31 -7.25 8.68
N VAL A 17 -1.71 -6.88 7.53
CA VAL A 17 -1.78 -7.68 6.29
C VAL A 17 -1.03 -9.02 6.43
N ASN A 18 0.14 -9.03 7.06
CA ASN A 18 0.95 -10.23 7.26
C ASN A 18 0.26 -11.24 8.19
N ASP A 19 -0.45 -10.75 9.20
CA ASP A 19 -1.20 -11.57 10.14
C ASP A 19 -2.54 -12.05 9.58
N PHE A 20 -3.01 -11.41 8.48
CA PHE A 20 -4.24 -11.81 7.82
C PHE A 20 -4.08 -13.17 7.11
N PRO A 21 -5.12 -14.04 7.08
CA PRO A 21 -5.09 -15.32 6.37
C PRO A 21 -5.15 -15.13 4.84
N LEU A 22 -4.11 -14.52 4.27
CA LEU A 22 -3.91 -14.31 2.85
C LEU A 22 -2.82 -15.26 2.33
N MET A 23 -3.11 -15.92 1.21
CA MET A 23 -2.17 -16.83 0.55
C MET A 23 -1.85 -16.32 -0.84
N PHE A 24 -0.66 -16.60 -1.33
CA PHE A 24 -0.22 -16.23 -2.68
C PHE A 24 0.16 -17.49 -3.43
N ALA A 25 -0.32 -17.61 -4.67
CA ALA A 25 -0.02 -18.73 -5.54
C ALA A 25 0.14 -18.32 -7.00
N PHE A 26 1.26 -18.73 -7.58
CA PHE A 26 1.62 -18.55 -8.99
C PHE A 26 1.72 -19.89 -9.72
N ASP A 27 1.63 -21.01 -8.99
CA ASP A 27 1.49 -22.35 -9.54
C ASP A 27 0.45 -23.19 -8.76
N ALA A 28 0.09 -24.35 -9.31
CA ALA A 28 -0.91 -25.24 -8.70
C ALA A 28 -0.47 -25.83 -7.35
N ARG A 29 0.84 -25.96 -7.11
CA ARG A 29 1.39 -26.50 -5.85
C ARG A 29 1.24 -25.48 -4.73
N GLN A 30 1.58 -24.22 -5.00
CA GLN A 30 1.39 -23.12 -4.08
C GLN A 30 -0.10 -22.91 -3.76
N PHE A 31 -0.97 -23.09 -4.74
CA PHE A 31 -2.42 -23.00 -4.51
C PHE A 31 -2.92 -24.09 -3.55
N ALA A 32 -2.52 -25.34 -3.77
CA ALA A 32 -2.89 -26.45 -2.88
C ALA A 32 -2.34 -26.26 -1.45
N GLU A 33 -1.11 -25.76 -1.32
CA GLU A 33 -0.51 -25.43 -0.03
C GLU A 33 -1.24 -24.30 0.68
N GLY A 34 -1.57 -23.24 -0.05
CA GLY A 34 -2.35 -22.13 0.50
C GLY A 34 -3.74 -22.57 0.98
N LEU A 35 -4.44 -23.44 0.23
CA LEU A 35 -5.71 -24.03 0.71
C LEU A 35 -5.51 -24.77 2.03
N ARG A 36 -4.46 -25.59 2.15
CA ARG A 36 -4.15 -26.30 3.39
C ARG A 36 -3.89 -25.36 4.56
N ARG A 37 -3.13 -24.27 4.35
CA ARG A 37 -2.87 -23.23 5.35
C ARG A 37 -4.13 -22.47 5.77
N LEU A 38 -5.11 -22.35 4.88
CA LEU A 38 -6.43 -21.77 5.17
C LEU A 38 -7.40 -22.77 5.85
N GLY A 39 -6.97 -24.01 6.08
CA GLY A 39 -7.80 -25.08 6.65
C GLY A 39 -8.82 -25.65 5.66
N LEU A 40 -8.55 -25.55 4.35
CA LEU A 40 -9.43 -26.01 3.28
C LEU A 40 -8.86 -27.25 2.58
N ARG A 41 -9.74 -28.04 1.96
CA ARG A 41 -9.34 -29.16 1.09
C ARG A 41 -9.15 -28.69 -0.35
N SER A 42 -8.42 -29.47 -1.15
CA SER A 42 -8.23 -29.20 -2.58
C SER A 42 -9.53 -29.11 -3.39
N SER A 43 -10.61 -29.72 -2.90
CA SER A 43 -11.95 -29.68 -3.49
C SER A 43 -12.73 -28.41 -3.14
N ASP A 44 -12.37 -27.68 -2.07
CA ASP A 44 -13.11 -26.51 -1.55
C ASP A 44 -12.76 -25.21 -2.30
N LYS A 45 -12.52 -25.29 -3.62
CA LYS A 45 -12.10 -24.14 -4.45
C LYS A 45 -13.19 -23.05 -4.54
N ASP A 46 -14.44 -23.44 -4.37
CA ASP A 46 -15.60 -22.55 -4.34
C ASP A 46 -15.65 -21.67 -3.08
N LYS A 47 -14.89 -22.00 -2.03
CA LYS A 47 -14.84 -21.25 -0.76
C LYS A 47 -13.77 -20.19 -0.71
N VAL A 48 -12.90 -20.10 -1.72
CA VAL A 48 -11.88 -19.06 -1.82
C VAL A 48 -12.26 -17.97 -2.81
N CYS A 49 -11.71 -16.79 -2.59
CA CYS A 49 -11.80 -15.66 -3.50
C CYS A 49 -10.38 -15.21 -3.85
N ALA A 50 -10.10 -15.12 -5.15
CA ALA A 50 -8.86 -14.53 -5.65
C ALA A 50 -8.91 -13.01 -5.49
N LEU A 51 -7.76 -12.41 -5.19
CA LEU A 51 -7.51 -10.99 -5.24
C LEU A 51 -6.90 -10.65 -6.60
N PRO A 52 -7.69 -10.06 -7.52
CA PRO A 52 -7.24 -9.82 -8.89
C PRO A 52 -5.93 -9.02 -8.94
N GLY A 53 -5.04 -9.36 -9.88
CA GLY A 53 -3.78 -8.65 -10.11
C GLY A 53 -2.65 -8.92 -9.12
N THR A 54 -2.88 -9.68 -8.03
CA THR A 54 -1.87 -9.89 -6.98
C THR A 54 -1.33 -11.33 -6.90
N GLY A 55 -2.02 -12.30 -7.51
CA GLY A 55 -1.80 -13.72 -7.24
C GLY A 55 -2.24 -14.18 -5.84
N GLY A 56 -2.84 -13.27 -5.06
CA GLY A 56 -3.35 -13.52 -3.72
C GLY A 56 -4.74 -14.16 -3.72
N PHE A 57 -5.06 -14.91 -2.67
CA PHE A 57 -6.40 -15.42 -2.40
C PHE A 57 -6.63 -15.64 -0.90
N CYS A 58 -7.89 -15.53 -0.48
CA CYS A 58 -8.32 -15.79 0.90
C CYS A 58 -9.66 -16.54 0.90
N ARG A 59 -10.16 -16.92 2.08
CA ARG A 59 -11.51 -17.48 2.22
C ARG A 59 -12.55 -16.40 1.89
N LYS A 60 -13.62 -16.78 1.21
CA LYS A 60 -14.77 -15.88 0.95
C LYS A 60 -15.36 -15.31 2.24
N SER A 61 -15.34 -16.09 3.33
CA SER A 61 -15.77 -15.66 4.66
C SER A 61 -14.96 -14.50 5.22
N ASP A 62 -13.71 -14.35 4.79
CA ASP A 62 -12.77 -13.37 5.34
C ASP A 62 -12.82 -12.05 4.55
N LEU A 63 -13.48 -12.03 3.38
CA LEU A 63 -13.59 -10.83 2.53
C LEU A 63 -14.13 -9.59 3.27
N PRO A 64 -15.17 -9.67 4.12
CA PRO A 64 -15.63 -8.51 4.87
C PRO A 64 -14.55 -7.94 5.80
N ALA A 65 -13.79 -8.81 6.48
CA ALA A 65 -12.71 -8.40 7.37
C ALA A 65 -11.54 -7.78 6.59
N LEU A 66 -11.18 -8.39 5.45
CA LEU A 66 -10.14 -7.88 4.55
C LEU A 66 -10.48 -6.49 4.02
N LYS A 67 -11.72 -6.31 3.53
CA LYS A 67 -12.22 -5.01 3.05
C LYS A 67 -12.23 -3.98 4.18
N GLY A 68 -12.67 -4.37 5.37
CA GLY A 68 -12.67 -3.50 6.54
C GLY A 68 -11.25 -3.05 6.93
N MET A 69 -10.27 -3.94 6.86
CA MET A 69 -8.86 -3.63 7.13
C MET A 69 -8.31 -2.59 6.14
N PHE A 70 -8.42 -2.83 4.83
CA PHE A 70 -7.96 -1.88 3.83
C PHE A 70 -8.71 -0.54 3.88
N ALA A 71 -10.01 -0.55 4.19
CA ALA A 71 -10.78 0.68 4.37
C ALA A 71 -10.26 1.51 5.57
N ARG A 72 -9.89 0.87 6.69
CA ARG A 72 -9.26 1.56 7.82
C ARG A 72 -7.89 2.12 7.45
N HIS A 73 -7.05 1.32 6.77
CA HIS A 73 -5.73 1.77 6.33
C HIS A 73 -5.82 2.99 5.41
N HIS A 74 -6.72 2.95 4.43
CA HIS A 74 -6.97 4.06 3.54
C HIS A 74 -7.45 5.30 4.30
N ARG A 75 -8.39 5.13 5.26
CA ARG A 75 -8.86 6.24 6.09
C ARG A 75 -7.73 6.85 6.94
N GLU A 76 -6.91 6.05 7.61
CA GLU A 76 -5.76 6.53 8.39
C GLU A 76 -4.80 7.34 7.52
N LEU A 77 -4.53 6.89 6.29
CA LEU A 77 -3.70 7.63 5.33
C LEU A 77 -4.33 8.99 4.98
N GLN A 78 -5.63 9.02 4.64
CA GLN A 78 -6.33 10.26 4.30
C GLN A 78 -6.41 11.24 5.48
N GLU A 79 -6.64 10.74 6.69
CA GLU A 79 -6.62 11.54 7.93
C GLU A 79 -5.24 12.15 8.18
N ALA A 80 -4.17 11.38 7.99
CA ALA A 80 -2.79 11.86 8.15
C ALA A 80 -2.39 12.89 7.09
N ILE A 81 -2.83 12.71 5.84
CA ILE A 81 -2.70 13.72 4.77
C ILE A 81 -3.46 15.00 5.15
N GLY A 82 -4.71 14.87 5.61
CA GLY A 82 -5.54 16.00 6.03
C GLY A 82 -4.97 16.78 7.22
N ALA A 83 -4.21 16.11 8.09
CA ALA A 83 -3.54 16.71 9.25
C ALA A 83 -2.23 17.45 8.92
N ASP A 84 -1.73 17.39 7.68
CA ASP A 84 -0.55 18.13 7.22
C ASP A 84 -0.93 19.20 6.18
N PRO A 85 -1.45 20.37 6.62
CA PRO A 85 -1.88 21.43 5.70
C PRO A 85 -0.71 22.08 4.94
N THR A 86 0.53 21.83 5.36
CA THR A 86 1.72 22.43 4.73
C THR A 86 2.32 21.56 3.64
N GLY A 87 2.09 20.26 3.70
CA GLY A 87 2.73 19.27 2.82
C GLY A 87 4.19 18.98 3.17
N ARG A 88 4.72 19.58 4.25
CA ARG A 88 6.15 19.53 4.60
C ARG A 88 6.47 18.51 5.69
N GLY A 89 5.45 17.95 6.33
CA GLY A 89 5.58 16.94 7.38
C GLY A 89 5.28 15.56 6.82
N PHE A 90 4.16 14.99 7.26
CA PHE A 90 3.74 13.64 6.88
C PHE A 90 3.68 13.42 5.37
N ILE A 91 3.16 14.39 4.60
CA ILE A 91 3.01 14.25 3.15
C ILE A 91 4.37 14.19 2.46
N TYR A 92 5.33 15.03 2.87
CA TYR A 92 6.70 14.98 2.37
C TYR A 92 7.38 13.64 2.70
N GLU A 93 7.24 13.17 3.95
CA GLU A 93 7.80 11.89 4.39
C GLU A 93 7.22 10.72 3.60
N MET A 94 5.90 10.72 3.38
CA MET A 94 5.16 9.76 2.56
C MET A 94 5.72 9.69 1.13
N PHE A 95 5.74 10.83 0.42
CA PHE A 95 6.26 10.83 -0.95
C PHE A 95 7.72 10.46 -1.02
N ARG A 96 8.56 10.94 -0.09
CA ARG A 96 9.98 10.61 -0.10
C ARG A 96 10.20 9.11 0.09
N THR A 97 9.45 8.47 1.00
CA THR A 97 9.55 7.03 1.23
C THR A 97 9.09 6.25 0.00
N GLU A 98 7.92 6.53 -0.55
CA GLU A 98 7.41 5.74 -1.69
C GLU A 98 8.18 6.00 -2.98
N LEU A 99 8.56 7.24 -3.29
CA LEU A 99 9.43 7.53 -4.44
C LEU A 99 10.78 6.79 -4.33
N SER A 100 11.31 6.63 -3.11
CA SER A 100 12.53 5.86 -2.90
C SER A 100 12.30 4.36 -3.14
N ASN A 101 11.16 3.82 -2.69
CA ASN A 101 10.78 2.41 -2.91
C ASN A 101 10.58 2.10 -4.40
N HIS A 102 10.09 3.07 -5.18
CA HIS A 102 9.87 2.98 -6.62
C HIS A 102 11.05 3.52 -7.45
N GLU A 103 12.24 3.58 -6.85
CA GLU A 103 13.50 3.91 -7.52
C GLU A 103 13.47 5.24 -8.32
N TYR A 104 12.69 6.23 -7.85
CA TYR A 104 12.49 7.51 -8.52
C TYR A 104 13.79 8.23 -8.89
N ALA A 105 14.85 8.05 -8.08
CA ALA A 105 16.17 8.61 -8.37
C ALA A 105 16.70 8.20 -9.76
N TYR A 106 16.28 7.03 -10.27
CA TYR A 106 16.64 6.51 -11.57
C TYR A 106 15.50 6.67 -12.60
N THR A 107 14.27 6.36 -12.21
CA THR A 107 13.12 6.35 -13.14
C THR A 107 12.60 7.75 -13.44
N GLN A 108 12.69 8.67 -12.46
CA GLN A 108 12.04 9.98 -12.45
C GLN A 108 10.54 9.93 -12.73
N ASP A 109 9.92 8.76 -12.55
CA ASP A 109 8.50 8.53 -12.76
C ASP A 109 7.78 8.47 -11.41
N VAL A 110 6.77 9.31 -11.24
CA VAL A 110 5.96 9.38 -10.02
C VAL A 110 4.73 8.47 -10.09
N SER A 111 4.40 7.92 -11.27
CA SER A 111 3.12 7.24 -11.53
C SER A 111 2.90 6.06 -10.59
N GLU A 112 3.91 5.18 -10.43
CA GLU A 112 3.80 4.03 -9.51
C GLU A 112 3.59 4.46 -8.06
N THR A 113 4.24 5.55 -7.63
CA THR A 113 4.06 6.11 -6.28
C THR A 113 2.64 6.64 -6.09
N LEU A 114 2.09 7.33 -7.09
CA LEU A 114 0.72 7.85 -7.03
C LEU A 114 -0.30 6.72 -6.99
N ASP A 115 -0.12 5.69 -7.81
CA ASP A 115 -0.98 4.51 -7.82
C ASP A 115 -0.92 3.75 -6.49
N CYS A 116 0.28 3.55 -5.92
CA CYS A 116 0.49 2.92 -4.61
C CYS A 116 -0.24 3.66 -3.48
N LEU A 117 -0.23 5.00 -3.52
CA LEU A 117 -0.88 5.85 -2.52
C LEU A 117 -2.38 6.07 -2.80
N GLY A 118 -2.88 5.62 -3.95
CA GLY A 118 -4.25 5.88 -4.40
C GLY A 118 -4.52 7.38 -4.63
N ILE A 119 -3.49 8.14 -4.97
CA ILE A 119 -3.58 9.59 -5.23
C ILE A 119 -3.79 9.78 -6.73
N THR A 120 -4.93 10.32 -7.11
CA THR A 120 -5.20 10.64 -8.52
C THR A 120 -4.58 11.98 -8.92
N GLN A 121 -4.40 12.18 -10.22
CA GLN A 121 -4.00 13.48 -10.76
C GLN A 121 -4.95 14.61 -10.33
N GLN A 122 -6.26 14.34 -10.27
CA GLN A 122 -7.26 15.30 -9.81
C GLN A 122 -7.06 15.68 -8.34
N MET A 123 -6.69 14.73 -7.48
CA MET A 123 -6.38 15.01 -6.08
C MET A 123 -5.11 15.86 -5.96
N LEU A 124 -4.07 15.58 -6.73
CA LEU A 124 -2.88 16.43 -6.77
C LEU A 124 -3.22 17.86 -7.17
N GLU A 125 -4.09 18.06 -8.15
CA GLU A 125 -4.51 19.39 -8.60
C GLU A 125 -5.38 20.12 -7.57
N ALA A 126 -6.27 19.39 -6.88
CA ALA A 126 -7.20 19.96 -5.92
C ALA A 126 -6.60 20.20 -4.52
N VAL A 127 -5.48 19.55 -4.18
CA VAL A 127 -4.91 19.54 -2.83
C VAL A 127 -3.48 20.10 -2.85
N PRO A 128 -3.29 21.42 -2.65
CA PRO A 128 -1.99 22.09 -2.81
C PRO A 128 -0.87 21.53 -1.93
N GLN A 129 -1.20 21.02 -0.74
CA GLN A 129 -0.24 20.39 0.16
C GLN A 129 0.34 19.09 -0.43
N LEU A 130 -0.41 18.33 -1.24
CA LEU A 130 0.12 17.16 -1.94
C LEU A 130 1.17 17.55 -2.97
N GLN A 131 0.92 18.61 -3.75
CA GLN A 131 1.91 19.14 -4.70
C GLN A 131 3.17 19.62 -3.99
N THR A 132 3.00 20.31 -2.86
CA THR A 132 4.11 20.83 -2.06
C THR A 132 5.00 19.68 -1.56
N GLY A 133 4.40 18.65 -0.98
CA GLY A 133 5.15 17.49 -0.48
C GLY A 133 5.81 16.69 -1.59
N LEU A 134 5.11 16.44 -2.70
CA LEU A 134 5.66 15.73 -3.87
C LEU A 134 6.87 16.48 -4.44
N ALA A 135 6.73 17.78 -4.69
CA ALA A 135 7.81 18.58 -5.27
C ALA A 135 9.03 18.66 -4.34
N LEU A 136 8.82 18.70 -3.01
CA LEU A 136 9.91 18.64 -2.04
C LEU A 136 10.61 17.28 -2.05
N ALA A 137 9.85 16.18 -2.10
CA ALA A 137 10.39 14.83 -2.13
C ALA A 137 11.21 14.57 -3.40
N CYS A 138 10.67 14.90 -4.59
CA CYS A 138 11.38 14.78 -5.86
C CYS A 138 12.73 15.55 -5.84
N ARG A 139 12.70 16.82 -5.44
CA ARG A 139 13.93 17.64 -5.34
C ARG A 139 14.93 17.07 -4.34
N SER A 140 14.45 16.49 -3.24
CA SER A 140 15.30 15.91 -2.21
C SER A 140 16.03 14.68 -2.74
N LEU A 141 15.37 13.82 -3.51
CA LEU A 141 15.95 12.58 -4.01
C LEU A 141 16.94 12.84 -5.15
N LEU A 142 16.64 13.78 -6.05
CA LEU A 142 17.55 14.14 -7.16
C LEU A 142 18.84 14.85 -6.71
N LYS A 143 18.86 15.44 -5.51
CA LYS A 143 20.10 16.04 -4.95
C LYS A 143 21.06 15.00 -4.35
N HIS A 144 20.59 13.76 -4.17
CA HIS A 144 21.32 12.68 -3.52
C HIS A 144 21.46 11.44 -4.42
N ALA A 145 21.04 11.54 -5.68
CA ALA A 145 21.24 10.57 -6.75
C ALA A 145 22.55 10.86 -7.48
#